data_AF-A0A929CML7-F1
#
_entry.id   AF-A0A929CML7-F1
#
_cell.length_a   1.000
_cell.length_b   1.000
_cell.length_c   1.000
_cell.angle_alpha   90.00
_cell.angle_beta   90.00
_cell.angle_gamma   90.00
#
_symmetry.space_group_name_H-M   'P 1'
#
loop_
_entity.id
_entity.type
_entity.pdbx_description
1 polymer ?
#
loop_
_entity_poly.entity_id
_entity_poly.type
_entity_poly.pdbx_seq_one_letter_code
_entity_poly.pdbx_strand_id
1 'polypeptide(L)'
;MNFIKKLAGETVIYGLGSVLPKILNFLILAPYLTRIFATDAYGIHGIIYGFAGLMIVFTTFRMETSFFRFASKNQHSIGETYSTGFIGVLIVSVLWFFIMISFSDTISNWLNIPGNAIYIKYFAWIVLFDALSALSFARLRMENKAKKFAWIKIINVLVNVIVIIFFLEVCPYLYQNKPESVNWFYDQTKELDYVFIANLVASFFVFLLLLPILIKAKIVFN
;
A
#
# COMPACT_ATOMS: atom_id res chain seq x y z
N MET A 1 21.65 -29.29 -11.33
CA MET A 1 21.39 -28.47 -10.12
C MET A 1 20.28 -29.16 -9.33
N ASN A 2 20.55 -29.59 -8.09
CA ASN A 2 19.62 -30.41 -7.31
C ASN A 2 18.27 -29.70 -7.10
N PHE A 3 17.15 -30.37 -7.37
CA PHE A 3 15.79 -29.84 -7.22
C PHE A 3 15.56 -29.21 -5.84
N ILE A 4 16.08 -29.86 -4.78
CA ILE A 4 16.05 -29.36 -3.39
C ILE A 4 16.77 -28.01 -3.25
N LYS A 5 17.91 -27.82 -3.93
CA LYS A 5 18.68 -26.56 -3.88
C LYS A 5 17.96 -25.44 -4.61
N LYS A 6 17.24 -25.76 -5.69
CA LYS A 6 16.37 -24.82 -6.40
C LYS A 6 15.15 -24.44 -5.56
N LEU A 7 14.48 -25.43 -4.96
CA LEU A 7 13.32 -25.23 -4.08
C LEU A 7 13.70 -24.36 -2.87
N ALA A 8 14.79 -24.69 -2.17
CA ALA A 8 15.27 -23.92 -1.04
C ALA A 8 15.64 -22.48 -1.42
N GLY A 9 16.30 -22.28 -2.58
CA GLY A 9 16.61 -20.95 -3.10
C GLY A 9 15.36 -20.11 -3.40
N GLU A 10 14.36 -20.72 -4.05
CA GLU A 10 13.09 -20.05 -4.34
C GLU A 10 12.30 -19.75 -3.05
N THR A 11 12.20 -20.70 -2.11
CA THR A 11 11.54 -20.49 -0.81
C THR A 11 12.17 -19.37 -0.02
N VAL A 12 13.51 -19.28 0.02
CA VAL A 12 14.21 -18.21 0.71
C VAL A 12 13.95 -16.87 0.03
N ILE A 13 14.00 -16.78 -1.30
CA ILE A 13 13.76 -15.53 -2.03
C ILE A 13 12.31 -15.07 -1.90
N TYR A 14 11.33 -15.97 -2.01
CA TYR A 14 9.91 -15.62 -1.89
C TYR A 14 9.49 -15.37 -0.43
N GLY A 15 10.02 -16.17 0.50
CA GLY A 15 9.81 -16.00 1.95
C GLY A 15 10.39 -14.68 2.43
N LEU A 16 11.68 -14.42 2.17
CA LEU A 16 12.29 -13.12 2.48
C LEU A 16 11.60 -12.00 1.71
N GLY A 17 11.32 -12.16 0.41
CA GLY A 17 10.69 -11.11 -0.39
C GLY A 17 9.29 -10.71 0.07
N SER A 18 8.57 -11.57 0.79
CA SER A 18 7.23 -11.29 1.33
C SER A 18 7.23 -10.87 2.79
N VAL A 19 8.17 -11.38 3.60
CA VAL A 19 8.25 -11.12 5.04
C VAL A 19 9.19 -9.96 5.36
N LEU A 20 10.34 -9.85 4.68
CA LEU A 20 11.36 -8.84 4.95
C LEU A 20 10.80 -7.40 4.87
N PRO A 21 9.97 -7.02 3.88
CA PRO A 21 9.39 -5.68 3.86
C PRO A 21 8.53 -5.38 5.09
N LYS A 22 7.78 -6.38 5.59
CA LYS A 22 6.95 -6.22 6.79
C LYS A 22 7.79 -6.07 8.05
N ILE A 23 8.83 -6.90 8.18
CA ILE A 23 9.78 -6.81 9.30
C ILE A 23 10.47 -5.44 9.28
N LEU A 24 10.94 -4.99 8.12
CA LEU A 24 11.63 -3.71 7.97
C LEU A 24 10.70 -2.55 8.35
N ASN A 25 9.46 -2.56 7.85
CA ASN A 25 8.46 -1.55 8.19
C ASN A 25 8.18 -1.53 9.70
N PHE A 26 7.93 -2.70 10.30
CA PHE A 26 7.66 -2.81 11.74
C PHE A 26 8.87 -2.37 12.59
N LEU A 27 10.07 -2.85 12.29
CA LEU A 27 11.27 -2.60 13.08
C LEU A 27 11.70 -1.13 13.03
N ILE A 28 11.46 -0.45 11.91
CA ILE A 28 11.78 0.98 11.78
C ILE A 28 10.65 1.83 12.39
N LEU A 29 9.41 1.61 11.97
CA LEU A 29 8.33 2.54 12.28
C LEU A 29 7.71 2.32 13.65
N ALA A 30 7.58 1.07 14.12
CA ALA A 30 6.97 0.84 15.42
C ALA A 30 7.71 1.57 16.56
N PRO A 31 9.04 1.39 16.76
CA PRO A 31 9.74 2.09 17.84
C PRO A 31 9.87 3.60 17.61
N TYR A 32 9.91 4.03 16.35
CA TYR A 32 10.04 5.44 15.99
C TYR A 32 8.75 6.21 16.27
N LEU A 33 7.61 5.70 15.77
CA LEU A 33 6.31 6.33 15.95
C LEU A 33 5.85 6.27 17.41
N THR A 34 6.12 5.19 18.16
CA THR A 34 5.76 5.13 19.59
C THR A 34 6.57 6.07 20.47
N ARG A 35 7.74 6.54 20.00
CA ARG A 35 8.55 7.52 20.72
C ARG A 35 8.12 8.96 20.42
N ILE A 36 7.64 9.22 19.21
CA ILE A 36 7.25 10.57 18.77
C ILE A 36 5.81 10.88 19.17
N PHE A 37 4.89 9.95 18.95
CA PHE A 37 3.46 10.20 19.17
C PHE A 37 3.04 9.92 20.61
N ALA A 38 2.18 10.80 21.14
CA ALA A 38 1.43 10.51 22.36
C ALA A 38 0.49 9.32 22.17
N THR A 39 0.14 8.64 23.28
CA THR A 39 -0.71 7.43 23.28
C THR A 39 -2.01 7.61 22.50
N ASP A 40 -2.65 8.77 22.62
CA ASP A 40 -3.93 9.05 21.95
C ASP A 40 -3.77 9.14 20.43
N ALA A 41 -2.74 9.84 19.94
CA ALA A 41 -2.47 9.99 18.51
C ALA A 41 -2.03 8.64 17.88
N TYR A 42 -1.22 7.86 18.61
CA TYR A 42 -0.83 6.52 18.17
C TYR A 42 -2.02 5.54 18.19
N GLY A 43 -2.98 5.72 19.10
CA GLY A 43 -4.24 4.99 19.13
C GLY A 43 -5.08 5.22 17.87
N ILE A 44 -5.22 6.48 17.45
CA ILE A 44 -5.88 6.84 16.18
C ILE A 44 -5.19 6.16 15.00
N HIS A 45 -3.86 6.24 14.92
CA HIS A 45 -3.09 5.53 13.90
C HIS A 45 -3.42 4.03 13.87
N GLY A 46 -3.42 3.37 15.04
CA GLY A 46 -3.76 1.95 15.17
C GLY A 46 -5.17 1.61 14.68
N ILE A 47 -6.18 2.40 15.07
CA ILE A 47 -7.57 2.19 14.65
C ILE A 47 -7.71 2.25 13.13
N ILE A 48 -7.13 3.28 12.49
CA ILE A 48 -7.32 3.47 11.06
C ILE A 48 -6.54 2.44 10.24
N TYR A 49 -5.30 2.09 10.63
CA TYR A 49 -4.55 1.02 9.97
C TYR A 49 -5.21 -0.37 10.17
N GLY A 50 -5.82 -0.62 11.33
CA GLY A 50 -6.62 -1.81 11.56
C GLY A 50 -7.83 -1.90 10.61
N PHE A 51 -8.57 -0.81 10.49
CA PHE A 51 -9.70 -0.69 9.55
C PHE A 51 -9.24 -0.87 8.10
N ALA A 52 -8.14 -0.23 7.70
CA ALA A 52 -7.56 -0.36 6.36
C ALA A 52 -7.18 -1.81 6.03
N GLY A 53 -6.61 -2.54 6.99
CA GLY A 53 -6.28 -3.96 6.86
C GLY A 53 -7.50 -4.84 6.60
N LEU A 54 -8.67 -4.49 7.13
CA LEU A 54 -9.93 -5.16 6.78
C LEU A 54 -10.42 -4.74 5.40
N MET A 55 -10.39 -3.45 5.10
CA MET A 55 -10.89 -2.92 3.83
C MET A 55 -10.13 -3.47 2.63
N ILE A 56 -8.80 -3.59 2.69
CA ILE A 56 -8.03 -4.16 1.59
C ILE A 56 -8.44 -5.60 1.27
N VAL A 57 -8.85 -6.39 2.28
CA VAL A 57 -9.34 -7.77 2.08
C VAL A 57 -10.68 -7.75 1.34
N PHE A 58 -11.59 -6.85 1.71
CA PHE A 58 -12.87 -6.68 1.02
C PHE A 58 -12.68 -6.16 -0.41
N THR A 59 -11.89 -5.11 -0.59
CA THR A 59 -11.69 -4.45 -1.88
C THR A 59 -11.00 -5.35 -2.90
N THR A 60 -10.04 -6.17 -2.45
CA THR A 60 -9.35 -7.12 -3.35
C THR A 60 -10.14 -8.40 -3.57
N PHE A 61 -11.15 -8.72 -2.74
CA PHE A 61 -11.90 -9.98 -2.73
C PHE A 61 -11.01 -11.25 -2.82
N ARG A 62 -9.75 -11.16 -2.39
CA ARG A 62 -8.72 -12.18 -2.62
C ARG A 62 -8.61 -12.64 -4.08
N MET A 63 -8.83 -11.75 -5.05
CA MET A 63 -8.79 -12.02 -6.49
C MET A 63 -7.47 -12.67 -6.93
N GLU A 64 -6.40 -12.45 -6.18
CA GLU A 64 -5.08 -13.05 -6.37
C GLU A 64 -5.13 -14.60 -6.42
N THR A 65 -5.95 -15.24 -5.59
CA THR A 65 -6.08 -16.71 -5.56
C THR A 65 -6.85 -17.23 -6.77
N SER A 66 -7.93 -16.54 -7.14
CA SER A 66 -8.69 -16.82 -8.37
C SER A 66 -7.79 -16.67 -9.60
N PHE A 67 -7.01 -15.59 -9.66
CA PHE A 67 -6.03 -15.35 -10.70
C PHE A 67 -5.03 -16.49 -10.81
N PHE A 68 -4.44 -16.96 -9.70
CA PHE A 68 -3.52 -18.11 -9.73
C PHE A 68 -4.19 -19.38 -10.24
N ARG A 69 -5.42 -19.66 -9.81
CA ARG A 69 -6.16 -20.85 -10.24
C ARG A 69 -6.44 -20.83 -11.74
N PHE A 70 -6.88 -19.70 -12.28
CA PHE A 70 -7.21 -19.57 -13.70
C PHE A 70 -5.98 -19.42 -14.59
N ALA A 71 -4.94 -18.70 -14.15
CA ALA A 71 -3.70 -18.56 -14.89
C ALA A 71 -2.85 -19.84 -14.93
N SER A 72 -3.03 -20.76 -13.97
CA SER A 72 -2.33 -22.05 -13.95
C SER A 72 -3.02 -23.13 -14.79
N LYS A 73 -4.32 -22.99 -15.07
CA LYS A 73 -5.00 -23.84 -16.04
C LYS A 73 -4.64 -23.29 -17.43
N ASN A 74 -3.96 -24.07 -18.27
CA ASN A 74 -3.54 -23.71 -19.64
C ASN A 74 -4.73 -23.43 -20.62
N GLN A 75 -5.91 -23.07 -20.12
CA GLN A 75 -7.11 -22.74 -20.89
C GLN A 75 -7.14 -21.27 -21.34
N HIS A 76 -6.51 -20.36 -20.58
CA HIS A 76 -6.45 -18.93 -20.92
C HIS A 76 -5.02 -18.41 -20.82
N SER A 77 -4.71 -17.37 -21.60
CA SER A 77 -3.42 -16.70 -21.45
C SER A 77 -3.35 -15.97 -20.11
N ILE A 78 -2.16 -15.92 -19.49
CA ILE A 78 -1.92 -15.19 -18.24
C ILE A 78 -2.36 -13.71 -18.38
N GLY A 79 -2.22 -13.14 -19.58
CA GLY A 79 -2.61 -11.77 -19.90
C GLY A 79 -4.14 -11.55 -19.86
N GLU A 80 -4.92 -12.43 -20.47
CA GLU A 80 -6.39 -12.36 -20.47
C GLU A 80 -6.95 -12.50 -19.05
N THR A 81 -6.49 -13.53 -18.33
CA THR A 81 -6.94 -13.76 -16.94
C THR A 81 -6.59 -12.58 -16.04
N TYR A 82 -5.42 -11.96 -16.27
CA TYR A 82 -5.03 -10.74 -15.56
C TYR A 82 -5.94 -9.56 -15.92
N SER A 83 -6.24 -9.35 -17.20
CA SER A 83 -7.09 -8.24 -17.65
C SER A 83 -8.49 -8.31 -17.02
N THR A 84 -9.16 -9.47 -17.10
CA THR A 84 -10.49 -9.67 -16.52
C THR A 84 -10.47 -9.50 -15.00
N GLY A 85 -9.49 -10.10 -14.32
CA GLY A 85 -9.34 -9.95 -12.88
C GLY A 85 -9.05 -8.50 -12.47
N PHE A 86 -8.25 -7.78 -13.25
CA PHE A 86 -7.86 -6.40 -12.98
C PHE A 86 -9.05 -5.46 -13.09
N ILE A 87 -9.87 -5.63 -14.13
CA ILE A 87 -11.10 -4.84 -14.30
C ILE A 87 -12.06 -5.06 -13.13
N GLY A 88 -12.21 -6.31 -12.68
CA GLY A 88 -13.03 -6.63 -11.50
C GLY A 88 -12.54 -5.91 -10.25
N VAL A 89 -11.23 -5.97 -9.97
CA VAL A 89 -10.63 -5.26 -8.84
C VAL A 89 -10.77 -3.74 -9.01
N LEU A 90 -10.59 -3.21 -10.22
CA LEU A 90 -10.71 -1.78 -10.50
C LEU A 90 -12.13 -1.27 -10.22
N ILE A 91 -13.16 -1.95 -10.72
CA ILE A 91 -14.55 -1.56 -10.50
C ILE A 91 -14.88 -1.55 -9.01
N VAL A 92 -14.52 -2.63 -8.29
CA VAL A 92 -14.76 -2.73 -6.84
C VAL A 92 -14.00 -1.64 -6.08
N SER A 93 -12.74 -1.41 -6.42
CA SER A 93 -11.90 -0.42 -5.74
C SER A 93 -12.40 1.01 -5.95
N VAL A 94 -12.83 1.34 -7.17
CA VAL A 94 -13.40 2.65 -7.47
C VAL A 94 -14.73 2.86 -6.77
N LEU A 95 -15.62 1.86 -6.79
CA LEU A 95 -16.90 1.93 -6.09
C LEU A 95 -16.70 2.11 -4.58
N TRP A 96 -15.81 1.31 -4.00
CA TRP A 96 -15.44 1.41 -2.59
C TRP A 96 -14.84 2.79 -2.26
N PHE A 97 -13.95 3.31 -3.11
CA PHE A 97 -13.34 4.63 -2.96
C PHE A 97 -14.39 5.74 -2.89
N PHE A 98 -15.37 5.75 -3.81
CA PHE A 98 -16.44 6.76 -3.79
C PHE A 98 -17.29 6.69 -2.53
N ILE A 99 -17.60 5.48 -2.05
CA ILE A 99 -18.32 5.28 -0.78
C ILE A 99 -17.51 5.89 0.38
N MET A 100 -16.22 5.57 0.48
CA MET A 100 -15.37 6.06 1.56
C MET A 100 -15.21 7.58 1.59
N ILE A 101 -15.08 8.22 0.43
CA ILE A 101 -15.00 9.68 0.36
C ILE A 101 -16.33 10.32 0.75
N SER A 102 -17.45 9.78 0.23
CA SER A 102 -18.79 10.36 0.44
C SER A 102 -19.28 10.21 1.88
N PHE A 103 -18.95 9.10 2.53
CA PHE A 103 -19.34 8.80 3.91
C PHE A 103 -18.21 9.01 4.93
N SER A 104 -17.16 9.75 4.56
CA SER A 104 -15.98 9.94 5.41
C SER A 104 -16.31 10.50 6.79
N ASP A 105 -17.21 11.48 6.89
CA ASP A 105 -17.63 12.05 8.19
C ASP A 105 -18.39 11.03 9.05
N THR A 106 -19.31 10.26 8.45
CA THR A 106 -20.08 9.22 9.16
C THR A 106 -19.17 8.12 9.69
N ILE A 107 -18.20 7.68 8.88
CA ILE A 107 -17.23 6.65 9.26
C ILE A 107 -16.31 7.18 10.36
N SER A 108 -15.92 8.45 10.32
CA SER A 108 -15.09 9.10 11.36
C SER A 108 -15.76 9.06 12.72
N ASN A 109 -17.07 9.37 12.73
CA ASN A 109 -17.87 9.31 13.95
C ASN A 109 -18.04 7.88 14.46
N TRP A 110 -18.24 6.91 13.56
CA TRP A 110 -18.37 5.50 13.94
C TRP A 110 -17.07 4.91 14.51
N LEU A 111 -15.92 5.34 13.99
CA LEU A 111 -14.60 4.96 14.50
C LEU A 111 -14.20 5.69 15.80
N ASN A 112 -15.09 6.52 16.37
CA ASN A 112 -14.81 7.39 17.53
C ASN A 112 -13.64 8.35 17.31
N ILE A 113 -13.45 8.84 16.08
CA ILE A 113 -12.46 9.87 15.74
C ILE A 113 -13.18 11.07 15.11
N PRO A 114 -14.12 11.74 15.83
CA PRO A 114 -14.88 12.85 15.27
C PRO A 114 -13.96 14.02 14.88
N GLY A 115 -14.27 14.68 13.75
CA GLY A 115 -13.50 15.82 13.25
C GLY A 115 -12.28 15.47 12.37
N ASN A 116 -11.86 14.21 12.32
CA ASN A 116 -10.70 13.76 11.55
C ASN A 116 -11.06 12.96 10.29
N ALA A 117 -12.15 13.34 9.61
CA ALA A 117 -12.59 12.69 8.38
C ALA A 117 -11.54 12.73 7.25
N ILE A 118 -10.58 13.66 7.34
CA ILE A 118 -9.44 13.76 6.43
C ILE A 118 -8.60 12.48 6.41
N TYR A 119 -8.43 11.80 7.54
CA TYR A 119 -7.67 10.55 7.60
C TYR A 119 -8.35 9.46 6.80
N ILE A 120 -9.67 9.35 6.90
CA ILE A 120 -10.46 8.38 6.12
C ILE A 120 -10.30 8.64 4.62
N LYS A 121 -10.22 9.91 4.21
CA LYS A 121 -9.95 10.27 2.81
C LYS A 121 -8.55 9.85 2.37
N TYR A 122 -7.51 10.05 3.18
CA TYR A 122 -6.17 9.55 2.87
C TYR A 122 -6.14 8.03 2.74
N PHE A 123 -6.82 7.33 3.65
CA PHE A 123 -6.90 5.87 3.59
C PHE A 123 -7.71 5.34 2.42
N ALA A 124 -8.77 6.04 2.00
CA ALA A 124 -9.51 5.69 0.80
C ALA A 124 -8.57 5.65 -0.40
N TRP A 125 -7.68 6.64 -0.54
CA TRP A 125 -6.67 6.64 -1.59
C TRP A 125 -5.61 5.55 -1.42
N ILE A 126 -5.10 5.32 -0.21
CA ILE A 126 -4.10 4.27 0.06
C ILE A 126 -4.65 2.91 -0.35
N VAL A 127 -5.84 2.55 0.13
CA VAL A 127 -6.48 1.25 -0.16
C VAL A 127 -6.78 1.11 -1.65
N LEU A 128 -7.20 2.19 -2.33
CA LEU A 128 -7.39 2.19 -3.79
C LEU A 128 -6.09 1.80 -4.53
N PHE A 129 -4.98 2.48 -4.25
CA PHE A 129 -3.70 2.18 -4.91
C PHE A 129 -3.16 0.80 -4.54
N ASP A 130 -3.30 0.39 -3.28
CA ASP A 130 -2.87 -0.92 -2.81
C ASP A 130 -3.68 -2.05 -3.45
N ALA A 131 -5.00 -1.89 -3.57
CA ALA A 131 -5.88 -2.87 -4.21
C ALA A 131 -5.55 -3.03 -5.70
N LEU A 132 -5.37 -1.92 -6.42
CA LEU A 132 -4.97 -1.95 -7.84
C LEU A 132 -3.58 -2.57 -8.03
N SER A 133 -2.68 -2.37 -7.07
CA SER A 133 -1.33 -2.94 -7.09
C SER A 133 -1.32 -4.44 -6.72
N ALA A 134 -2.26 -4.91 -5.91
CA ALA A 134 -2.31 -6.29 -5.39
C ALA A 134 -2.30 -7.34 -6.52
N LEU A 135 -3.15 -7.16 -7.54
CA LEU A 135 -3.22 -8.11 -8.65
C LEU A 135 -1.95 -8.08 -9.53
N SER A 136 -1.33 -6.91 -9.68
CA SER A 136 -0.04 -6.78 -10.39
C SER A 136 1.09 -7.51 -9.67
N PHE A 137 1.09 -7.49 -8.34
CA PHE A 137 2.00 -8.31 -7.55
C PHE A 137 1.72 -9.81 -7.72
N ALA A 138 0.46 -10.22 -7.79
CA ALA A 138 0.11 -11.61 -8.11
C ALA A 138 0.64 -12.02 -9.48
N ARG A 139 0.49 -11.18 -10.52
CA ARG A 139 1.06 -11.43 -11.84
C ARG A 139 2.57 -11.61 -11.83
N LEU A 140 3.31 -10.77 -11.09
CA LEU A 140 4.76 -10.92 -10.94
C LEU A 140 5.15 -12.26 -10.31
N ARG A 141 4.35 -12.77 -9.37
CA ARG A 141 4.57 -14.10 -8.77
C ARG A 141 4.29 -15.22 -9.78
N MET A 142 3.20 -15.14 -10.55
CA MET A 142 2.91 -16.12 -11.61
C MET A 142 4.01 -16.19 -12.68
N GLU A 143 4.56 -15.05 -13.07
CA GLU A 143 5.64 -14.97 -14.06
C GLU A 143 7.02 -15.33 -13.47
N ASN A 144 7.09 -15.85 -12.24
CA ASN A 144 8.32 -16.18 -11.51
C ASN A 144 9.31 -15.00 -11.37
N LYS A 145 8.82 -13.75 -11.37
CA LYS A 145 9.63 -12.54 -11.22
C LYS A 145 9.81 -12.15 -9.75
N ALA A 146 10.22 -13.13 -8.92
CA ALA A 146 10.39 -13.02 -7.47
C ALA A 146 11.26 -11.81 -7.06
N LYS A 147 12.38 -11.62 -7.76
CA LYS A 147 13.33 -10.52 -7.49
C LYS A 147 12.65 -9.17 -7.67
N LYS A 148 11.90 -8.99 -8.76
CA LYS A 148 11.18 -7.74 -9.04
C LYS A 148 10.08 -7.52 -8.00
N PHE A 149 9.33 -8.56 -7.63
CA PHE A 149 8.32 -8.48 -6.56
C PHE A 149 8.93 -7.99 -5.23
N ALA A 150 10.02 -8.61 -4.78
CA ALA A 150 10.67 -8.27 -3.52
C ALA A 150 11.25 -6.86 -3.53
N TRP A 151 11.95 -6.48 -4.61
CA TRP A 151 12.53 -5.15 -4.77
C TRP A 151 11.47 -4.05 -4.68
N ILE A 152 10.32 -4.21 -5.34
CA ILE A 152 9.26 -3.21 -5.32
C ILE A 152 8.68 -3.05 -3.91
N LYS A 153 8.47 -4.15 -3.19
CA LYS A 153 7.98 -4.09 -1.81
C LYS A 153 9.01 -3.47 -0.86
N ILE A 154 10.30 -3.71 -1.05
CA ILE A 154 11.36 -3.05 -0.27
C ILE A 154 11.39 -1.55 -0.56
N ILE A 155 11.36 -1.16 -1.85
CA ILE A 155 11.31 0.24 -2.26
C ILE A 155 10.09 0.94 -1.65
N ASN A 156 8.93 0.29 -1.60
CA ASN A 156 7.75 0.84 -0.93
C ASN A 156 8.04 1.24 0.53
N VAL A 157 8.64 0.31 1.29
CA VAL A 157 8.97 0.54 2.70
C VAL A 157 10.00 1.65 2.85
N LEU A 158 11.03 1.68 1.99
CA LEU A 158 12.04 2.72 2.01
C LEU A 158 11.47 4.09 1.68
N VAL A 159 10.65 4.20 0.63
CA VAL A 159 9.96 5.46 0.28
C VAL A 159 9.08 5.92 1.43
N ASN A 160 8.29 5.01 2.01
CA ASN A 160 7.45 5.35 3.16
C ASN A 160 8.27 5.88 4.35
N VAL A 161 9.33 5.18 4.74
CA VAL A 161 10.22 5.58 5.85
C VAL A 161 10.90 6.93 5.56
N ILE A 162 11.46 7.11 4.36
CA ILE A 162 12.15 8.35 3.97
C ILE A 162 11.18 9.53 4.03
N VAL A 163 9.95 9.37 3.51
CA VAL A 163 8.97 10.45 3.50
C VAL A 163 8.46 10.74 4.93
N ILE A 164 8.30 9.73 5.79
CA ILE A 164 7.96 9.91 7.20
C ILE A 164 9.05 10.71 7.93
N ILE A 165 10.32 10.33 7.80
CA ILE A 165 11.45 11.03 8.43
C ILE A 165 11.56 12.46 7.87
N PHE A 166 11.35 12.63 6.56
CA PHE A 166 11.36 13.95 5.94
C PHE A 166 10.31 14.89 6.58
N PHE A 167 9.09 14.42 6.81
CA PHE A 167 8.07 15.25 7.44
C PHE A 167 8.25 15.42 8.95
N LEU A 168 8.73 14.40 9.67
CA LEU A 168 8.82 14.45 11.14
C LEU A 168 10.13 15.01 11.69
N GLU A 169 11.24 14.97 10.96
CA GLU A 169 12.53 15.53 11.41
C GLU A 169 13.01 16.69 10.55
N VAL A 170 12.97 16.54 9.22
CA VAL A 170 13.57 17.53 8.30
C VAL A 170 12.69 18.78 8.18
N CYS A 171 11.38 18.63 8.08
CA CYS A 171 10.45 19.76 8.02
C CYS A 171 10.44 20.62 9.29
N PRO A 172 10.39 20.08 10.53
CA PRO A 172 10.48 20.93 11.73
C PRO A 172 11.85 21.61 11.86
N TYR A 173 12.94 20.95 11.45
CA TYR A 173 14.27 21.59 11.41
C TYR A 173 14.32 22.76 10.40
N LEU A 174 13.74 22.58 9.21
CA LEU A 174 13.66 23.64 8.20
C LEU A 174 12.71 24.76 8.63
N TYR A 175 11.63 24.45 9.34
CA TYR A 175 10.71 25.45 9.88
C TYR A 175 11.39 26.39 10.86
N GLN A 176 12.25 25.86 11.75
CA GLN A 176 13.00 26.66 12.72
C GLN A 176 14.12 27.50 12.09
N ASN A 177 14.76 27.00 11.02
CA ASN A 177 15.93 27.67 10.42
C ASN A 177 15.62 28.52 9.17
N LYS A 178 14.59 28.15 8.40
CA LYS A 178 14.16 28.81 7.14
C LYS A 178 12.64 28.66 6.95
N PRO A 179 11.81 29.37 7.74
CA PRO A 179 10.36 29.21 7.73
C PRO A 179 9.73 29.46 6.36
N GLU A 180 10.25 30.40 5.55
CA GLU A 180 9.73 30.71 4.21
C GLU A 180 9.70 29.51 3.25
N SER A 181 10.58 28.52 3.42
CA SER A 181 10.66 27.36 2.53
C SER A 181 9.55 26.33 2.78
N VAL A 182 8.95 26.32 3.97
CA VAL A 182 8.08 25.21 4.42
C VAL A 182 6.72 25.68 4.97
N ASN A 183 6.57 26.96 5.32
CA ASN A 183 5.33 27.53 5.89
C ASN A 183 4.08 27.32 5.02
N TRP A 184 4.25 27.11 3.71
CA TRP A 184 3.14 26.96 2.77
C TRP A 184 2.50 25.56 2.80
N PHE A 185 3.15 24.55 3.37
CA PHE A 185 2.59 23.18 3.44
C PHE A 185 2.76 22.50 4.81
N TYR A 186 3.70 22.95 5.64
CA TYR A 186 4.02 22.31 6.91
C TYR A 186 3.41 23.04 8.11
N ASP A 187 2.66 22.30 8.91
CA ASP A 187 2.05 22.73 10.16
C ASP A 187 2.48 21.74 11.25
N GLN A 188 3.19 22.24 12.27
CA GLN A 188 3.72 21.41 13.36
C GLN A 188 2.62 20.68 14.15
N THR A 189 1.36 21.11 14.05
CA THR A 189 0.25 20.49 14.77
C THR A 189 -0.31 19.23 14.10
N LYS A 190 0.12 18.93 12.86
CA LYS A 190 -0.45 17.87 12.00
C LYS A 190 0.51 16.70 11.74
N GLU A 191 1.30 16.33 12.75
CA GLU A 191 2.29 15.25 12.65
C GLU A 191 1.69 13.92 12.15
N LEU A 192 0.45 13.62 12.55
CA LEU A 192 -0.25 12.39 12.17
C LEU A 192 -0.67 12.38 10.69
N ASP A 193 -1.13 13.52 10.16
CA ASP A 193 -1.48 13.69 8.74
C ASP A 193 -0.29 13.30 7.85
N TYR A 194 0.91 13.73 8.22
CA TYR A 194 2.12 13.46 7.45
C TYR A 194 2.47 11.97 7.39
N VAL A 195 2.19 11.20 8.44
CA VAL A 195 2.39 9.74 8.42
C VAL A 195 1.44 9.09 7.40
N PHE A 196 0.18 9.53 7.35
CA PHE A 196 -0.78 9.03 6.36
C PHE A 196 -0.43 9.48 4.94
N ILE A 197 -0.02 10.74 4.75
CA ILE A 197 0.44 11.26 3.46
C ILE A 197 1.67 10.48 2.99
N ALA A 198 2.61 10.17 3.87
CA ALA A 198 3.79 9.39 3.52
C ALA A 198 3.45 7.97 3.05
N ASN A 199 2.45 7.33 3.66
CA ASN A 199 1.95 6.05 3.17
C ASN A 199 1.24 6.20 1.82
N LEU A 200 0.41 7.22 1.67
CA LEU A 200 -0.24 7.54 0.40
C LEU A 200 0.77 7.73 -0.74
N VAL A 201 1.84 8.50 -0.51
CA VAL A 201 2.92 8.70 -1.48
C VAL A 201 3.60 7.37 -1.82
N ALA A 202 3.86 6.53 -0.82
CA ALA A 202 4.50 5.24 -1.03
C ALA A 202 3.63 4.27 -1.85
N SER A 203 2.34 4.14 -1.50
CA SER A 203 1.36 3.34 -2.27
C SER A 203 1.19 3.87 -3.69
N PHE A 204 1.11 5.19 -3.88
CA PHE A 204 1.03 5.79 -5.21
C PHE A 204 2.29 5.53 -6.04
N PHE A 205 3.47 5.63 -5.42
CA PHE A 205 4.74 5.35 -6.09
C PHE A 205 4.84 3.89 -6.54
N VAL A 206 4.41 2.94 -5.70
CA VAL A 206 4.32 1.52 -6.06
C VAL A 206 3.38 1.31 -7.24
N PHE A 207 2.20 1.92 -7.20
CA PHE A 207 1.24 1.86 -8.29
C PHE A 207 1.86 2.36 -9.60
N LEU A 208 2.57 3.50 -9.57
CA LEU A 208 3.26 4.06 -10.73
C LEU A 208 4.33 3.12 -11.29
N LEU A 209 5.09 2.47 -10.41
CA LEU A 209 6.13 1.51 -10.82
C LEU A 209 5.52 0.23 -11.45
N LEU A 210 4.31 -0.15 -11.03
CA LEU A 210 3.55 -1.27 -11.57
C LEU A 210 2.71 -0.91 -12.80
N LEU A 211 2.50 0.39 -13.08
CA LEU A 211 1.82 0.92 -14.27
C LEU A 211 2.25 0.28 -15.61
N PRO A 212 3.54 0.05 -15.91
CA PRO A 212 3.94 -0.62 -17.14
C PRO A 212 3.45 -2.09 -17.23
N ILE A 213 3.20 -2.75 -16.11
CA ILE A 213 2.63 -4.11 -16.07
C ILE A 213 1.12 -4.04 -16.26
N LEU A 214 0.48 -3.01 -15.69
CA LEU A 214 -0.94 -2.71 -15.85
C LEU A 214 -1.29 -2.44 -17.32
N ILE A 215 -0.53 -1.57 -18.00
CA ILE A 215 -0.77 -1.14 -19.39
C ILE A 215 -0.40 -2.24 -20.41
N LYS A 216 0.57 -3.10 -20.10
CA LYS A 216 0.93 -4.24 -20.98
C LYS A 216 -0.08 -5.38 -20.96
N ALA A 217 -1.14 -5.29 -20.14
CA ALA A 217 -2.31 -6.14 -20.33
C ALA A 217 -3.02 -5.67 -21.60
N LYS A 218 -2.84 -6.39 -22.72
CA LYS A 218 -3.78 -6.25 -23.83
C LYS A 218 -5.16 -6.55 -23.25
N ILE A 219 -6.05 -5.56 -23.25
CA ILE A 219 -7.45 -5.74 -22.89
C ILE A 219 -8.04 -6.62 -23.99
N VAL A 220 -8.03 -7.92 -23.77
CA VAL A 220 -8.69 -8.90 -24.63
C VAL A 220 -9.86 -9.42 -23.81
N PHE A 221 -11.05 -8.91 -24.11
CA PHE A 221 -12.29 -9.57 -23.73
C PHE A 221 -12.57 -10.64 -24.78
N ASN A 222 -12.72 -11.89 -24.34
CA ASN A 222 -13.23 -12.98 -25.16
C ASN A 222 -14.41 -13.59 -24.41
#